data_AF-U7QA87-F1
#
_entry.id   AF-U7QA87-F1
#
_cell.length_a   1.000
_cell.length_b   1.000
_cell.length_c   1.000
_cell.angle_alpha   90.00
_cell.angle_beta   90.00
_cell.angle_gamma   90.00
#
_symmetry.space_group_name_H-M   'P 1'
#
loop_
_entity.id
_entity.type
_entity.pdbx_description
1 polymer ?
#
loop_
_entity_poly.entity_id
_entity_poly.type
_entity_poly.pdbx_seq_one_letter_code
_entity_poly.pdbx_strand_id
1 'polypeptide(L)'
;MSNLIQYYRVFLPKFKRRCLKYFSQILKDPHWFLMFFTSRIKIFRDVGIYFSKKKQYFFNKNIEIKYQKTIFEEIDPEKIVRSLREDGLYCGIYLPQKIIQEILAFSSQINYWGNADPRFPFFLENQDREEKKFQCRFITGHHFNPSQNCPAIKTIENDSMLWKIAAEYLETKPVLVESRIRWTFPIGETVDEPFRGVFKFHYDLEDYRFIKFMFYLTDVDELSCPHSCVKGSHNHKKLSHQFSLLRERDDQEIIDYYGRDKVQTIYGQAGFGFVEDFYCFHKATLPVYRDRLILEVKFAMNKYTV
;
A
#
# COMPACT_ATOMS: atom_id res chain seq x y z
N MET A 1 14.70 34.30 3.67
CA MET A 1 15.71 33.65 2.80
C MET A 1 16.17 32.28 3.29
N SER A 2 16.30 32.03 4.60
CA SER A 2 16.73 30.73 5.16
C SER A 2 15.83 29.54 4.79
N ASN A 3 14.50 29.68 4.90
CA ASN A 3 13.56 28.60 4.58
C ASN A 3 13.53 28.20 3.10
N LEU A 4 13.76 29.16 2.20
CA LEU A 4 13.78 28.92 0.75
C LEU A 4 15.03 28.12 0.35
N ILE A 5 16.20 28.49 0.91
CA ILE A 5 17.47 27.80 0.67
C ILE A 5 17.41 26.37 1.23
N GLN A 6 16.84 26.18 2.42
CA GLN A 6 16.64 24.86 3.01
C GLN A 6 15.67 24.01 2.18
N TYR A 7 14.59 24.62 1.67
CA TYR A 7 13.66 23.95 0.75
C TYR A 7 14.38 23.44 -0.50
N TYR A 8 15.17 24.28 -1.19
CA TYR A 8 15.89 23.86 -2.39
C TYR A 8 16.97 22.80 -2.12
N ARG A 9 17.65 22.85 -0.96
CA ARG A 9 18.64 21.84 -0.56
C ARG A 9 18.03 20.44 -0.41
N VAL A 10 16.80 20.32 0.06
CA VAL A 10 16.09 19.03 0.19
C VAL A 10 15.36 18.67 -1.12
N PHE A 11 14.78 19.67 -1.79
CA PHE A 11 13.96 19.49 -2.98
C PHE A 11 14.78 19.00 -4.17
N LEU A 12 15.90 19.65 -4.51
CA LEU A 12 16.65 19.38 -5.73
C LEU A 12 17.20 17.94 -5.81
N PRO A 13 17.84 17.38 -4.77
CA PRO A 13 18.32 16.00 -4.80
C PRO A 13 17.17 15.00 -4.92
N LYS A 14 16.07 15.25 -4.19
CA LYS A 14 14.88 14.39 -4.22
C LYS A 14 14.19 14.43 -5.58
N PHE A 15 14.08 15.61 -6.18
CA PHE A 15 13.54 15.82 -7.52
C PHE A 15 14.40 15.09 -8.56
N LYS A 16 15.73 15.30 -8.57
CA LYS A 16 16.65 14.62 -9.49
C LYS A 16 16.52 13.09 -9.41
N ARG A 17 16.51 12.53 -8.20
CA ARG A 17 16.33 11.08 -7.98
C ARG A 17 14.98 10.57 -8.51
N ARG A 18 13.89 11.33 -8.31
CA ARG A 18 12.56 11.00 -8.85
C ARG A 18 12.53 11.06 -10.37
N CYS A 19 13.09 12.10 -10.97
CA CYS A 19 13.18 12.23 -12.42
C CYS A 19 13.95 11.06 -13.05
N LEU A 20 15.09 10.67 -12.49
CA LEU A 20 15.84 9.50 -12.97
C LEU A 20 15.01 8.21 -12.86
N LYS A 21 14.34 7.98 -11.72
CA LYS A 21 13.46 6.82 -11.53
C LYS A 21 12.28 6.82 -12.51
N TYR A 22 11.66 7.98 -12.74
CA TYR A 22 10.55 8.08 -13.68
C TYR A 22 11.02 7.92 -15.12
N PHE A 23 12.18 8.45 -15.48
CA PHE A 23 12.75 8.28 -16.81
C PHE A 23 13.03 6.81 -17.11
N SER A 24 13.67 6.07 -16.19
CA SER A 24 13.89 4.64 -16.38
C SER A 24 12.56 3.87 -16.46
N GLN A 25 11.55 4.26 -15.68
CA GLN A 25 10.22 3.68 -15.72
C GLN A 25 9.50 3.93 -17.07
N ILE A 26 9.59 5.15 -17.61
CA ILE A 26 9.02 5.52 -18.91
C ILE A 26 9.60 4.67 -20.02
N LEU A 27 10.92 4.42 -20.01
CA LEU A 27 11.59 3.58 -21.00
C LEU A 27 11.14 2.12 -20.94
N LYS A 28 10.82 1.61 -19.75
CA LYS A 28 10.28 0.25 -19.57
C LYS A 28 8.83 0.13 -20.02
N ASP A 29 8.01 1.12 -19.67
CA ASP A 29 6.56 1.11 -19.93
C ASP A 29 6.05 2.55 -20.17
N PRO A 30 5.97 2.98 -21.44
CA PRO A 30 5.45 4.30 -21.79
C PRO A 30 3.97 4.51 -21.40
N HIS A 31 3.18 3.44 -21.30
CA HIS A 31 1.76 3.54 -20.91
C HIS A 31 1.62 3.92 -19.44
N TRP A 32 2.55 3.46 -18.58
CA TRP A 32 2.63 3.88 -17.19
C TRP A 32 2.79 5.39 -17.07
N PHE A 33 3.58 6.03 -17.95
CA PHE A 33 3.78 7.47 -17.90
C PHE A 33 2.49 8.25 -18.13
N LEU A 34 1.75 7.86 -19.16
CA LEU A 34 0.46 8.47 -19.47
C LEU A 34 -0.47 8.35 -18.27
N MET A 35 -0.61 7.14 -17.71
CA MET A 35 -1.40 6.91 -16.50
C MET A 35 -0.90 7.77 -15.33
N PHE A 36 0.40 7.76 -15.04
CA PHE A 36 0.99 8.47 -13.90
C PHE A 36 0.76 9.98 -13.97
N PHE A 37 0.78 10.54 -15.17
CA PHE A 37 0.54 11.97 -15.38
C PHE A 37 -0.95 12.31 -15.27
N THR A 38 -1.81 11.59 -15.98
CA THR A 38 -3.25 11.89 -16.05
C THR A 38 -3.98 11.55 -14.76
N SER A 39 -3.57 10.49 -14.06
CA SER A 39 -4.24 10.02 -12.86
C SER A 39 -4.09 10.95 -11.64
N ARG A 40 -3.16 11.91 -11.69
CA ARG A 40 -2.99 12.96 -10.66
C ARG A 40 -4.17 13.90 -10.55
N ILE A 41 -4.81 14.18 -11.70
CA ILE A 41 -5.90 15.13 -11.80
C ILE A 41 -7.20 14.33 -11.82
N LYS A 42 -8.08 14.62 -10.86
CA LYS A 42 -9.29 13.83 -10.62
C LYS A 42 -10.13 13.62 -11.88
N ILE A 43 -10.36 14.68 -12.67
CA ILE A 43 -11.18 14.61 -13.89
C ILE A 43 -10.56 13.64 -14.90
N PHE A 44 -9.26 13.74 -15.17
CA PHE A 44 -8.60 12.82 -16.12
C PHE A 44 -8.50 11.40 -15.57
N ARG A 45 -8.32 11.25 -14.25
CA ARG A 45 -8.38 9.95 -13.59
C ARG A 45 -9.76 9.29 -13.75
N ASP A 46 -10.83 10.03 -13.50
CA ASP A 46 -12.21 9.53 -13.62
C ASP A 46 -12.54 9.15 -15.08
N VAL A 47 -12.03 9.90 -16.05
CA VAL A 47 -12.09 9.56 -17.48
C VAL A 47 -11.33 8.27 -17.77
N GLY A 48 -10.10 8.13 -17.26
CA GLY A 48 -9.31 6.90 -17.39
C GLY A 48 -10.00 5.67 -16.78
N ILE A 49 -10.61 5.84 -15.60
CA ILE A 49 -11.43 4.81 -14.96
C ILE A 49 -12.61 4.44 -15.85
N TYR A 50 -13.36 5.43 -16.35
CA TYR A 50 -14.51 5.22 -17.23
C TYR A 50 -14.17 4.39 -18.47
N PHE A 51 -13.07 4.72 -19.17
CA PHE A 51 -12.63 3.95 -20.34
C PHE A 51 -12.08 2.56 -20.00
N SER A 52 -11.60 2.37 -18.78
CA SER A 52 -11.13 1.07 -18.30
C SER A 52 -12.26 0.16 -17.81
N LYS A 53 -13.48 0.69 -17.66
CA LYS A 53 -14.67 -0.11 -17.31
C LYS A 53 -14.99 -1.08 -18.44
N LYS A 54 -14.89 -2.37 -18.16
CA LYS A 54 -15.34 -3.42 -19.10
C LYS A 54 -16.79 -3.78 -18.76
N LYS A 55 -17.75 -3.23 -19.51
CA LYS A 55 -19.20 -3.50 -19.37
C LYS A 55 -19.56 -4.99 -19.30
N GLN A 56 -18.72 -5.86 -19.88
CA GLN A 56 -18.95 -7.30 -19.98
C GLN A 56 -18.92 -8.05 -18.64
N TYR A 57 -18.41 -7.46 -17.55
CA TYR A 57 -18.38 -8.09 -16.23
C TYR A 57 -19.65 -7.86 -15.40
N PHE A 58 -20.39 -6.78 -15.65
CA PHE A 58 -21.61 -6.45 -14.90
C PHE A 58 -22.81 -7.32 -15.30
N PHE A 59 -22.77 -8.05 -16.42
CA PHE A 59 -23.92 -8.78 -16.97
C PHE A 59 -23.83 -10.31 -16.95
N ASN A 60 -22.66 -10.92 -16.73
CA ASN A 60 -22.56 -12.37 -16.57
C ASN A 60 -22.34 -12.74 -15.10
N LYS A 61 -23.46 -12.89 -14.38
CA LYS A 61 -23.57 -13.65 -13.11
C LYS A 61 -23.02 -15.09 -13.20
N ASN A 62 -22.62 -15.54 -14.38
CA ASN A 62 -22.18 -16.90 -14.72
C ASN A 62 -20.71 -16.98 -15.18
N ILE A 63 -19.84 -16.03 -14.80
CA ILE A 63 -18.42 -16.39 -14.76
C ILE A 63 -18.32 -17.36 -13.59
N GLU A 64 -18.21 -18.65 -13.88
CA GLU A 64 -17.68 -19.64 -12.95
C GLU A 64 -16.39 -19.07 -12.38
N ILE A 65 -16.51 -18.46 -11.20
CA ILE A 65 -15.41 -17.89 -10.45
C ILE A 65 -14.54 -19.09 -10.10
N LYS A 66 -13.48 -19.31 -10.88
CA LYS A 66 -12.43 -20.32 -10.67
C LYS A 66 -11.56 -20.01 -9.44
N TYR A 67 -12.13 -19.30 -8.47
CA TYR A 67 -11.52 -18.83 -7.25
C TYR A 67 -12.01 -19.70 -6.10
N GLN A 68 -11.19 -19.80 -5.05
CA GLN A 68 -11.52 -20.66 -3.91
C GLN A 68 -12.70 -20.08 -3.14
N LYS A 69 -13.46 -20.98 -2.49
CA LYS A 69 -14.47 -20.58 -1.50
C LYS A 69 -13.82 -19.64 -0.48
N THR A 70 -14.53 -18.57 -0.11
CA THR A 70 -13.97 -17.57 0.78
C THR A 70 -13.62 -18.16 2.15
N ILE A 71 -12.48 -17.75 2.68
CA ILE A 71 -12.03 -18.04 4.06
C ILE A 71 -12.48 -16.97 5.06
N PHE A 72 -13.08 -15.88 4.57
CA PHE A 72 -13.54 -14.78 5.40
C PHE A 72 -15.00 -15.01 5.77
N GLU A 73 -15.25 -15.14 7.07
CA GLU A 73 -16.60 -15.24 7.63
C GLU A 73 -17.18 -13.83 7.82
N GLU A 74 -18.51 -13.71 7.74
CA GLU A 74 -19.25 -12.51 8.16
C GLU A 74 -18.91 -11.20 7.43
N ILE A 75 -18.36 -11.25 6.20
CA ILE A 75 -18.11 -10.04 5.41
C ILE A 75 -19.15 -9.81 4.32
N ASP A 76 -19.67 -8.57 4.28
CA ASP A 76 -20.59 -8.08 3.25
C ASP A 76 -19.81 -7.26 2.21
N PRO A 77 -19.62 -7.78 0.98
CA PRO A 77 -18.88 -7.08 -0.07
C PRO A 77 -19.54 -5.75 -0.47
N GLU A 78 -20.86 -5.64 -0.43
CA GLU A 78 -21.55 -4.41 -0.83
C GLU A 78 -21.27 -3.29 0.18
N LYS A 79 -21.30 -3.62 1.48
CA LYS A 79 -20.90 -2.71 2.55
C LYS A 79 -19.45 -2.25 2.41
N ILE A 80 -18.54 -3.17 2.11
CA ILE A 80 -17.11 -2.86 1.93
C ILE A 80 -16.90 -1.93 0.74
N VAL A 81 -17.51 -2.24 -0.40
CA VAL A 81 -17.41 -1.42 -1.63
C VAL A 81 -18.01 -0.03 -1.40
N ARG A 82 -19.13 0.08 -0.67
CA ARG A 82 -19.71 1.37 -0.28
C ARG A 82 -18.72 2.20 0.56
N SER A 83 -18.13 1.60 1.58
CA SER A 83 -17.12 2.23 2.44
C SER A 83 -15.90 2.69 1.63
N LEU A 84 -15.42 1.88 0.67
CA LEU A 84 -14.33 2.29 -0.22
C LEU A 84 -14.73 3.46 -1.12
N ARG A 85 -15.97 3.52 -1.62
CA ARG A 85 -16.43 4.64 -2.46
C ARG A 85 -16.54 5.94 -1.66
N GLU A 86 -17.04 5.87 -0.44
CA GLU A 86 -17.26 7.01 0.44
C GLU A 86 -15.96 7.48 1.11
N ASP A 87 -15.31 6.57 1.84
CA ASP A 87 -14.17 6.86 2.70
C ASP A 87 -12.82 6.41 2.11
N GLY A 88 -12.82 5.56 1.09
CA GLY A 88 -11.57 4.99 0.53
C GLY A 88 -10.90 3.99 1.47
N LEU A 89 -11.58 3.58 2.55
CA LEU A 89 -11.08 2.67 3.56
C LEU A 89 -12.25 1.82 4.09
N TYR A 90 -11.97 0.55 4.34
CA TYR A 90 -12.81 -0.32 5.18
C TYR A 90 -11.92 -1.13 6.12
N CYS A 91 -12.31 -1.22 7.38
CA CYS A 91 -11.57 -1.96 8.41
C CYS A 91 -12.43 -3.08 9.00
N GLY A 92 -11.79 -4.12 9.53
CA GLY A 92 -12.47 -5.25 10.17
C GLY A 92 -12.67 -6.45 9.24
N ILE A 93 -11.68 -6.75 8.40
CA ILE A 93 -11.58 -8.00 7.64
C ILE A 93 -10.61 -8.90 8.39
N TYR A 94 -11.06 -10.03 8.94
CA TYR A 94 -10.23 -10.84 9.83
C TYR A 94 -9.71 -12.10 9.15
N LEU A 95 -8.40 -12.33 9.23
CA LEU A 95 -7.83 -13.62 8.83
C LEU A 95 -8.18 -14.70 9.86
N PRO A 96 -8.54 -15.93 9.43
CA PRO A 96 -8.68 -17.06 10.33
C PRO A 96 -7.37 -17.38 11.06
N GLN A 97 -7.44 -17.78 12.33
CA GLN A 97 -6.26 -18.05 13.15
C GLN A 97 -5.29 -19.07 12.53
N LYS A 98 -5.83 -20.10 11.88
CA LYS A 98 -5.03 -21.12 11.17
C LYS A 98 -4.18 -20.50 10.06
N ILE A 99 -4.76 -19.58 9.29
CA ILE A 99 -4.08 -18.89 8.18
C ILE A 99 -2.95 -18.01 8.75
N ILE A 100 -3.19 -17.32 9.85
CA ILE A 100 -2.17 -16.49 10.52
C ILE A 100 -0.99 -17.36 10.97
N GLN A 101 -1.24 -18.49 11.62
CA GLN A 101 -0.19 -19.40 12.11
C GLN A 101 0.68 -19.95 10.97
N GLU A 102 0.07 -20.39 9.87
CA GLU A 102 0.81 -20.88 8.70
C GLU A 102 1.68 -19.77 8.08
N ILE A 103 1.16 -18.54 7.99
CA ILE A 103 1.90 -17.40 7.47
C ILE A 103 3.07 -17.03 8.39
N LEU A 104 2.85 -17.04 9.72
CA LEU A 104 3.90 -16.72 10.69
C LEU A 104 5.03 -17.75 10.64
N ALA A 105 4.71 -19.05 10.60
CA ALA A 105 5.69 -20.12 10.45
C ALA A 105 6.51 -19.94 9.17
N PHE A 106 5.85 -19.67 8.04
CA PHE A 106 6.54 -19.35 6.79
C PHE A 106 7.44 -18.11 6.91
N SER A 107 6.92 -17.03 7.50
CA SER A 107 7.63 -15.74 7.60
C SER A 107 8.92 -15.83 8.42
N SER A 108 8.99 -16.72 9.40
CA SER A 108 10.21 -16.93 10.20
C SER A 108 11.36 -17.62 9.45
N GLN A 109 11.08 -18.26 8.32
CA GLN A 109 12.03 -19.13 7.61
C GLN A 109 12.45 -18.60 6.23
N ILE A 110 11.98 -17.41 5.85
CA ILE A 110 12.25 -16.81 4.55
C ILE A 110 13.34 -15.74 4.61
N ASN A 111 13.98 -15.54 3.46
CA ASN A 111 14.85 -14.40 3.24
C ASN A 111 14.02 -13.14 2.92
N TYR A 112 14.46 -12.02 3.46
CA TYR A 112 13.95 -10.67 3.21
C TYR A 112 14.99 -9.82 2.46
N TRP A 113 14.51 -8.80 1.77
CA TRP A 113 15.35 -7.72 1.22
C TRP A 113 15.25 -6.49 2.13
N GLY A 114 16.38 -6.15 2.76
CA GLY A 114 16.53 -4.99 3.61
C GLY A 114 16.26 -3.71 2.84
N ASN A 115 15.38 -2.86 3.38
CA ASN A 115 14.98 -1.59 2.77
C ASN A 115 14.44 -1.73 1.33
N ALA A 116 13.86 -2.89 1.00
CA ALA A 116 13.40 -3.27 -0.33
C ALA A 116 14.49 -3.32 -1.41
N ASP A 117 15.77 -3.50 -1.02
CA ASP A 117 16.89 -3.60 -1.93
C ASP A 117 17.42 -5.04 -2.00
N PRO A 118 17.41 -5.70 -3.17
CA PRO A 118 17.84 -7.09 -3.31
C PRO A 118 19.33 -7.30 -3.00
N ARG A 119 20.13 -6.22 -2.93
CA ARG A 119 21.55 -6.28 -2.53
C ARG A 119 21.74 -6.49 -1.03
N PHE A 120 20.67 -6.35 -0.24
CA PHE A 120 20.70 -6.54 1.21
C PHE A 120 19.82 -7.72 1.64
N PRO A 121 20.14 -8.96 1.23
CA PRO A 121 19.41 -10.14 1.68
C PRO A 121 19.70 -10.43 3.16
N PHE A 122 18.68 -10.84 3.91
CA PHE A 122 18.85 -11.31 5.29
C PHE A 122 17.72 -12.26 5.72
N PHE A 123 18.03 -13.12 6.69
CA PHE A 123 17.02 -13.82 7.51
C PHE A 123 16.84 -13.06 8.82
N LEU A 124 15.64 -13.11 9.42
CA LEU A 124 15.35 -12.36 10.65
C LEU A 124 16.34 -12.64 11.78
N GLU A 125 16.70 -13.91 11.98
CA GLU A 125 17.68 -14.35 12.99
C GLU A 125 19.08 -13.75 12.81
N ASN A 126 19.42 -13.32 11.59
CA ASN A 126 20.74 -12.82 11.22
C ASN A 126 20.74 -11.32 10.89
N GLN A 127 19.64 -10.59 11.16
CA GLN A 127 19.49 -9.19 10.80
C GLN A 127 20.68 -8.34 11.27
N ASP A 128 21.00 -8.33 12.57
CA ASP A 128 22.09 -7.52 13.14
C ASP A 128 23.45 -7.80 12.49
N ARG A 129 23.70 -9.07 12.13
CA ARG A 129 24.94 -9.49 11.48
C ARG A 129 25.03 -8.93 10.07
N GLU A 130 23.94 -9.03 9.29
CA GLU A 130 23.91 -8.51 7.93
C GLU A 130 23.94 -6.97 7.90
N GLU A 131 23.24 -6.29 8.83
CA GLU A 131 23.33 -4.83 8.96
C GLU A 131 24.76 -4.35 9.21
N LYS A 132 25.49 -5.01 10.11
CA LYS A 132 26.92 -4.72 10.37
C LYS A 132 27.80 -4.97 9.16
N LYS A 133 27.57 -6.09 8.47
CA LYS A 133 28.33 -6.48 7.27
C LYS A 133 28.13 -5.50 6.12
N PHE A 134 26.89 -5.07 5.87
CA PHE A 134 26.56 -4.12 4.82
C PHE A 134 26.73 -2.65 5.24
N GLN A 135 27.02 -2.39 6.52
CA GLN A 135 27.08 -1.06 7.12
C GLN A 135 25.80 -0.25 6.82
N CYS A 136 24.65 -0.92 6.90
CA CYS A 136 23.36 -0.39 6.50
C CYS A 136 22.30 -0.92 7.45
N ARG A 137 21.56 0.00 8.11
CA ARG A 137 20.46 -0.38 8.99
C ARG A 137 19.22 -0.75 8.17
N PHE A 138 18.53 -1.82 8.54
CA PHE A 138 17.29 -2.23 7.88
C PHE A 138 16.09 -1.69 8.66
N ILE A 139 15.41 -0.71 8.06
CA ILE A 139 14.17 -0.15 8.58
C ILE A 139 12.98 -1.02 8.17
N THR A 140 13.08 -1.66 7.00
CA THR A 140 12.08 -2.59 6.51
C THR A 140 12.72 -3.86 5.98
N GLY A 141 11.98 -4.97 6.05
CA GLY A 141 12.32 -6.24 5.41
C GLY A 141 11.20 -6.65 4.48
N HIS A 142 11.48 -6.86 3.19
CA HIS A 142 10.47 -7.16 2.19
C HIS A 142 10.65 -8.57 1.61
N HIS A 143 9.55 -9.32 1.53
CA HIS A 143 9.48 -10.56 0.76
C HIS A 143 8.32 -10.47 -0.24
N PHE A 144 8.65 -10.56 -1.53
CA PHE A 144 7.70 -10.37 -2.63
C PHE A 144 7.20 -11.71 -3.18
N ASN A 145 5.94 -11.75 -3.62
CA ASN A 145 5.27 -12.95 -4.14
C ASN A 145 5.33 -14.18 -3.22
N PRO A 146 5.06 -14.04 -1.91
CA PRO A 146 5.11 -15.14 -0.94
C PRO A 146 4.22 -16.35 -1.29
N SER A 147 3.15 -16.17 -2.08
CA SER A 147 2.26 -17.28 -2.49
C SER A 147 2.91 -18.36 -3.33
N GLN A 148 4.10 -18.10 -3.89
CA GLN A 148 4.88 -19.13 -4.58
C GLN A 148 5.27 -20.27 -3.64
N ASN A 149 5.49 -19.95 -2.35
CA ASN A 149 6.01 -20.89 -1.36
C ASN A 149 5.14 -21.01 -0.10
N CYS A 150 4.09 -20.18 0.05
CA CYS A 150 3.17 -20.20 1.19
C CYS A 150 1.73 -20.52 0.72
N PRO A 151 1.21 -21.74 0.96
CA PRO A 151 -0.15 -22.12 0.60
C PRO A 151 -1.23 -21.23 1.22
N ALA A 152 -1.07 -20.82 2.48
CA ALA A 152 -2.00 -19.92 3.16
C ALA A 152 -2.16 -18.58 2.42
N ILE A 153 -1.06 -17.97 1.96
CA ILE A 153 -1.12 -16.72 1.21
C ILE A 153 -1.68 -16.95 -0.19
N LYS A 154 -1.36 -18.08 -0.81
CA LYS A 154 -1.98 -18.48 -2.08
C LYS A 154 -3.50 -18.63 -1.95
N THR A 155 -4.01 -19.12 -0.82
CA THR A 155 -5.45 -19.15 -0.54
C THR A 155 -6.03 -17.75 -0.42
N ILE A 156 -5.39 -16.83 0.31
CA ILE A 156 -5.82 -15.42 0.40
C ILE A 156 -5.85 -14.76 -0.99
N GLU A 157 -4.78 -14.92 -1.78
CA GLU A 157 -4.68 -14.34 -3.13
C GLU A 157 -5.75 -14.86 -4.09
N ASN A 158 -6.27 -16.06 -3.88
CA ASN A 158 -7.30 -16.69 -4.72
C ASN A 158 -8.68 -16.70 -4.04
N ASP A 159 -8.86 -15.93 -2.97
CA ASP A 159 -10.12 -15.86 -2.22
C ASP A 159 -11.20 -15.15 -3.04
N SER A 160 -12.32 -15.83 -3.29
CA SER A 160 -13.41 -15.30 -4.10
C SER A 160 -13.98 -13.96 -3.60
N MET A 161 -13.96 -13.68 -2.29
CA MET A 161 -14.51 -12.45 -1.74
C MET A 161 -13.59 -11.24 -1.98
N LEU A 162 -12.27 -11.40 -1.88
CA LEU A 162 -11.30 -10.36 -2.20
C LEU A 162 -11.38 -9.98 -3.69
N TRP A 163 -11.49 -10.97 -4.56
CA TRP A 163 -11.70 -10.75 -6.00
C TRP A 163 -13.04 -10.08 -6.29
N LYS A 164 -14.12 -10.44 -5.59
CA LYS A 164 -15.43 -9.80 -5.73
C LYS A 164 -15.37 -8.31 -5.35
N ILE A 165 -14.84 -7.99 -4.16
CA ILE A 165 -14.67 -6.62 -3.69
C ILE A 165 -13.81 -5.81 -4.67
N ALA A 166 -12.68 -6.38 -5.12
CA ALA A 166 -11.82 -5.72 -6.09
C ALA A 166 -12.52 -5.46 -7.43
N ALA A 167 -13.25 -6.43 -7.97
CA ALA A 167 -13.97 -6.28 -9.22
C ALA A 167 -15.09 -5.22 -9.13
N GLU A 168 -15.86 -5.23 -8.03
CA GLU A 168 -16.95 -4.28 -7.82
C GLU A 168 -16.47 -2.84 -7.56
N TYR A 169 -15.35 -2.68 -6.84
CA TYR A 169 -14.77 -1.36 -6.58
C TYR A 169 -14.01 -0.79 -7.79
N LEU A 170 -13.25 -1.64 -8.49
CA LEU A 170 -12.48 -1.24 -9.67
C LEU A 170 -13.34 -1.17 -10.93
N GLU A 171 -14.55 -1.75 -10.93
CA GLU A 171 -15.50 -1.73 -12.04
C GLU A 171 -14.92 -2.32 -13.35
N THR A 172 -14.00 -3.27 -13.21
CA THR A 172 -13.32 -3.96 -14.29
C THR A 172 -12.88 -5.34 -13.84
N LYS A 173 -12.30 -6.14 -14.74
CA LYS A 173 -11.63 -7.40 -14.34
C LYS A 173 -10.35 -7.01 -13.59
N PRO A 174 -10.27 -7.19 -12.26
CA PRO A 174 -9.12 -6.73 -11.51
C PRO A 174 -7.91 -7.60 -11.85
N VAL A 175 -6.72 -7.05 -11.63
CA VAL A 175 -5.45 -7.76 -11.76
C VAL A 175 -4.80 -7.81 -10.39
N LEU A 176 -4.50 -9.01 -9.91
CA LEU A 176 -3.60 -9.19 -8.77
C LEU A 176 -2.18 -8.80 -9.24
N VAL A 177 -1.70 -7.65 -8.78
CA VAL A 177 -0.43 -7.10 -9.26
C VAL A 177 0.74 -7.73 -8.51
N GLU A 178 0.63 -7.76 -7.19
CA GLU A 178 1.67 -8.20 -6.26
C GLU A 178 1.04 -8.55 -4.91
N SER A 179 1.64 -9.51 -4.21
CA SER A 179 1.54 -9.64 -2.77
C SER A 179 2.93 -9.51 -2.14
N ARG A 180 2.98 -9.05 -0.89
CA ARG A 180 4.23 -8.98 -0.14
C ARG A 180 4.01 -9.11 1.36
N ILE A 181 4.97 -9.75 2.02
CA ILE A 181 5.14 -9.66 3.47
C ILE A 181 6.16 -8.57 3.75
N ARG A 182 5.86 -7.69 4.70
CA ARG A 182 6.73 -6.58 5.05
C ARG A 182 6.90 -6.45 6.56
N TRP A 183 8.13 -6.52 7.02
CA TRP A 183 8.54 -6.04 8.34
C TRP A 183 8.79 -4.54 8.31
N THR A 184 8.43 -3.88 9.39
CA THR A 184 8.92 -2.55 9.76
C THR A 184 9.55 -2.65 11.14
N PHE A 185 10.84 -2.29 11.25
CA PHE A 185 11.62 -2.41 12.47
C PHE A 185 11.77 -1.03 13.15
N PRO A 186 11.90 -0.96 14.49
CA PRO A 186 12.04 0.28 15.22
C PRO A 186 13.38 0.92 14.92
N ILE A 187 13.34 2.23 14.66
CA ILE A 187 14.52 3.03 14.33
C ILE A 187 14.93 3.97 15.46
N GLY A 188 14.12 4.05 16.52
CA GLY A 188 14.25 5.08 17.55
C GLY A 188 13.83 6.45 17.01
N GLU A 189 14.43 7.52 17.54
CA GLU A 189 13.98 8.90 17.26
C GLU A 189 14.42 9.45 15.90
N THR A 190 15.45 8.89 15.27
CA THR A 190 16.04 9.43 14.04
C THR A 190 15.73 8.57 12.82
N VAL A 191 15.15 9.19 11.80
CA VAL A 191 14.87 8.56 10.49
C VAL A 191 15.79 9.11 9.41
N ASP A 192 16.44 8.21 8.68
CA ASP A 192 17.20 8.53 7.48
C ASP A 192 16.33 9.23 6.41
N GLU A 193 16.90 10.19 5.68
CA GLU A 193 16.17 10.97 4.67
C GLU A 193 15.35 10.16 3.64
N PRO A 194 15.80 8.99 3.14
CA PRO A 194 15.03 8.21 2.17
C PRO A 194 13.67 7.74 2.71
N PHE A 195 13.54 7.52 4.01
CA PHE A 195 12.35 6.94 4.63
C PHE A 195 11.37 7.99 5.17
N ARG A 196 11.82 9.24 5.36
CA ARG A 196 10.97 10.35 5.81
C ARG A 196 9.69 10.53 4.98
N GLY A 197 9.72 10.16 3.70
CA GLY A 197 8.55 10.23 2.83
C GLY A 197 7.40 9.31 3.25
N VAL A 198 7.70 8.10 3.72
CA VAL A 198 6.70 7.10 4.15
C VAL A 198 5.99 7.53 5.44
N PHE A 199 6.66 8.36 6.24
CA PHE A 199 6.15 8.91 7.50
C PHE A 199 5.44 10.25 7.35
N LYS A 200 5.39 10.79 6.13
CA LYS A 200 4.53 11.93 5.77
C LYS A 200 3.31 11.42 5.02
N PHE A 201 2.19 12.13 5.11
CA PHE A 201 1.01 11.77 4.33
C PHE A 201 1.31 11.87 2.83
N HIS A 202 1.07 10.80 2.10
CA HIS A 202 1.23 10.74 0.64
C HIS A 202 0.14 9.86 0.05
N TYR A 203 0.05 9.85 -1.27
CA TYR A 203 -0.80 8.91 -2.00
C TYR A 203 0.01 8.30 -3.12
N ASP A 204 -0.33 7.07 -3.47
CA ASP A 204 0.38 6.30 -4.47
C ASP A 204 -0.29 6.45 -5.84
N LEU A 205 0.51 6.31 -6.91
CA LEU A 205 0.09 6.51 -8.30
C LEU A 205 0.60 5.32 -9.11
N GLU A 206 0.01 4.16 -8.82
CA GLU A 206 0.37 2.90 -9.46
C GLU A 206 -0.60 2.50 -10.58
N ASP A 207 -1.83 3.02 -10.57
CA ASP A 207 -2.85 2.87 -11.62
C ASP A 207 -3.91 3.97 -11.46
N TYR A 208 -4.88 4.07 -12.37
CA TYR A 208 -6.03 4.99 -12.26
C TYR A 208 -6.88 4.73 -11.01
N ARG A 209 -7.00 3.47 -10.59
CA ARG A 209 -7.57 3.05 -9.31
C ARG A 209 -6.95 1.72 -8.93
N PHE A 210 -6.58 1.56 -7.67
CA PHE A 210 -6.07 0.30 -7.15
C PHE A 210 -6.32 0.25 -5.65
N ILE A 211 -6.46 -0.95 -5.11
CA ILE A 211 -6.68 -1.19 -3.70
C ILE A 211 -5.64 -2.16 -3.17
N LYS A 212 -5.32 -2.05 -1.89
CA LYS A 212 -4.55 -3.08 -1.18
C LYS A 212 -5.37 -3.58 -0.02
N PHE A 213 -5.52 -4.90 0.04
CA PHE A 213 -5.88 -5.57 1.28
C PHE A 213 -4.62 -5.68 2.13
N MET A 214 -4.73 -5.29 3.38
CA MET A 214 -3.65 -5.29 4.35
C MET A 214 -4.10 -6.04 5.58
N PHE A 215 -3.26 -6.96 6.04
CA PHE A 215 -3.53 -7.78 7.21
C PHE A 215 -2.33 -7.68 8.16
N TYR A 216 -2.57 -7.24 9.38
CA TYR A 216 -1.54 -7.30 10.42
C TYR A 216 -1.30 -8.76 10.80
N LEU A 217 -0.03 -9.16 10.84
CA LEU A 217 0.40 -10.51 11.25
C LEU A 217 0.98 -10.51 12.66
N THR A 218 1.26 -9.33 13.21
CA THR A 218 1.60 -9.06 14.60
C THR A 218 0.60 -8.06 15.19
N ASP A 219 0.55 -7.94 16.51
CA ASP A 219 -0.30 -6.93 17.16
C ASP A 219 0.23 -5.52 16.88
N VAL A 220 -0.69 -4.61 16.57
CA VAL A 220 -0.39 -3.22 16.21
C VAL A 220 -1.14 -2.26 17.12
N ASP A 221 -0.38 -1.57 17.95
CA ASP A 221 -0.79 -0.42 18.75
C ASP A 221 -0.03 0.84 18.33
N GLU A 222 -0.10 1.90 19.14
CA GLU A 222 0.59 3.18 18.92
C GLU A 222 2.11 3.10 18.85
N LEU A 223 2.71 2.03 19.40
CA LEU A 223 4.15 1.82 19.45
C LEU A 223 4.66 0.96 18.29
N SER A 224 3.75 0.35 17.52
CA SER A 224 4.01 -0.59 16.41
C SER A 224 3.86 0.04 15.02
N CYS A 225 4.17 1.33 14.85
CA CYS A 225 4.18 2.00 13.53
C CYS A 225 2.85 1.91 12.76
N PRO A 226 1.66 2.11 13.39
CA PRO A 226 0.36 1.88 12.78
C PRO A 226 0.17 2.65 11.46
N HIS A 227 -0.58 2.05 10.54
CA HIS A 227 -0.98 2.71 9.30
C HIS A 227 -2.01 3.81 9.62
N SER A 228 -1.94 4.95 8.94
CA SER A 228 -2.94 6.01 9.03
C SER A 228 -3.42 6.41 7.65
N CYS A 229 -4.74 6.53 7.48
CA CYS A 229 -5.40 6.90 6.24
C CYS A 229 -6.32 8.11 6.47
N VAL A 230 -6.41 9.00 5.49
CA VAL A 230 -7.30 10.16 5.50
C VAL A 230 -8.57 9.83 4.70
N LYS A 231 -9.66 9.56 5.40
CA LYS A 231 -10.93 9.14 4.81
C LYS A 231 -11.48 10.15 3.80
N GLY A 232 -11.94 9.64 2.67
CA GLY A 232 -12.54 10.41 1.58
C GLY A 232 -11.54 11.21 0.73
N SER A 233 -10.25 11.20 1.09
CA SER A 233 -9.24 12.02 0.43
C SER A 233 -8.82 11.50 -0.96
N HIS A 234 -9.21 10.29 -1.35
CA HIS A 234 -9.10 9.78 -2.72
C HIS A 234 -9.95 10.58 -3.71
N ASN A 235 -11.06 11.17 -3.25
CA ASN A 235 -11.98 11.95 -4.08
C ASN A 235 -11.98 13.47 -3.81
N HIS A 236 -11.48 13.90 -2.66
CA HIS A 236 -11.58 15.29 -2.20
C HIS A 236 -10.21 15.99 -2.07
N LYS A 237 -9.32 15.84 -3.05
CA LYS A 237 -8.00 16.51 -3.04
C LYS A 237 -8.09 17.98 -3.44
N LYS A 238 -7.34 18.86 -2.74
CA LYS A 238 -7.15 20.25 -3.19
C LYS A 238 -6.54 20.29 -4.59
N LEU A 239 -6.78 21.35 -5.35
CA LEU A 239 -6.08 21.57 -6.62
C LEU A 239 -4.56 21.57 -6.41
N SER A 240 -4.07 22.23 -5.36
CA SER A 240 -2.64 22.22 -5.00
C SER A 240 -2.09 20.81 -4.75
N HIS A 241 -2.91 19.88 -4.25
CA HIS A 241 -2.50 18.50 -4.05
C HIS A 241 -2.31 17.76 -5.38
N GLN A 242 -3.20 18.03 -6.35
CA GLN A 242 -3.21 17.38 -7.66
C GLN A 242 -2.09 17.88 -8.58
N PHE A 243 -1.78 19.18 -8.55
CA PHE A 243 -0.77 19.80 -9.42
C PHE A 243 0.66 19.80 -8.84
N SER A 244 0.84 19.46 -7.57
CA SER A 244 2.18 19.44 -6.97
C SER A 244 3.02 18.26 -7.46
N LEU A 245 4.29 18.54 -7.75
CA LEU A 245 5.29 17.53 -8.10
C LEU A 245 5.64 16.64 -6.89
N LEU A 246 5.55 17.19 -5.68
CA LEU A 246 5.71 16.45 -4.44
C LEU A 246 4.34 16.05 -3.89
N ARG A 247 4.18 14.77 -3.57
CA ARG A 247 2.92 14.21 -3.07
C ARG A 247 2.85 14.17 -1.55
N GLU A 248 3.99 14.37 -0.88
CA GLU A 248 4.06 14.36 0.57
C GLU A 248 3.49 15.64 1.19
N ARG A 249 2.72 15.47 2.26
CA ARG A 249 2.05 16.52 3.03
C ARG A 249 2.35 16.34 4.50
N ASP A 250 2.48 17.45 5.19
CA ASP A 250 2.67 17.47 6.63
C ASP A 250 1.32 17.25 7.33
N ASP A 251 1.38 16.71 8.55
CA ASP A 251 0.21 16.40 9.37
C ASP A 251 -0.72 17.60 9.55
N GLN A 252 -0.15 18.77 9.86
CA GLN A 252 -0.93 19.99 10.07
C GLN A 252 -1.70 20.39 8.81
N GLU A 253 -1.09 20.30 7.62
CA GLU A 253 -1.76 20.63 6.36
C GLU A 253 -2.95 19.69 6.08
N ILE A 254 -2.78 18.41 6.39
CA ILE A 254 -3.85 17.40 6.26
C ILE A 254 -4.97 17.70 7.25
N ILE A 255 -4.66 17.95 8.51
CA ILE A 255 -5.63 18.22 9.57
C ILE A 255 -6.40 19.51 9.28
N ASP A 256 -5.71 20.58 8.88
CA ASP A 256 -6.31 21.88 8.59
C ASP A 256 -7.34 21.83 7.47
N TYR A 257 -7.16 20.92 6.50
CA TYR A 257 -8.05 20.81 5.35
C TYR A 257 -9.13 19.73 5.49
N TYR A 258 -8.73 18.53 5.92
CA TYR A 258 -9.63 17.38 5.98
C TYR A 258 -10.35 17.27 7.33
N GLY A 259 -9.79 17.88 8.39
CA GLY A 259 -10.25 17.66 9.75
C GLY A 259 -9.58 16.46 10.41
N ARG A 260 -9.36 16.55 11.72
CA ARG A 260 -8.76 15.47 12.50
C ARG A 260 -9.62 14.20 12.52
N ASP A 261 -10.94 14.35 12.47
CA ASP A 261 -11.93 13.27 12.42
C ASP A 261 -11.83 12.41 11.15
N LYS A 262 -11.25 12.95 10.08
CA LYS A 262 -10.99 12.21 8.84
C LYS A 262 -9.70 11.41 8.88
N VAL A 263 -8.80 11.67 9.83
CA VAL A 263 -7.55 10.92 9.97
C VAL A 263 -7.81 9.68 10.83
N GLN A 264 -7.82 8.51 10.21
CA GLN A 264 -7.99 7.24 10.90
C GLN A 264 -6.64 6.51 11.01
N THR A 265 -6.13 6.42 12.24
CA THR A 265 -5.04 5.51 12.59
C THR A 265 -5.60 4.12 12.87
N ILE A 266 -4.98 3.11 12.27
CA ILE A 266 -5.50 1.75 12.19
C ILE A 266 -4.70 0.86 13.13
N TYR A 267 -5.31 0.54 14.27
CA TYR A 267 -4.83 -0.42 15.26
C TYR A 267 -5.53 -1.76 15.09
N GLY A 268 -4.91 -2.83 15.56
CA GLY A 268 -5.51 -4.16 15.52
C GLY A 268 -4.57 -5.25 15.99
N GLN A 269 -5.14 -6.32 16.53
CA GLN A 269 -4.40 -7.53 16.86
C GLN A 269 -3.99 -8.28 15.58
N ALA A 270 -3.08 -9.25 15.69
CA ALA A 270 -2.75 -10.15 14.59
C ALA A 270 -4.03 -10.77 13.99
N GLY A 271 -4.11 -10.75 12.66
CA GLY A 271 -5.29 -11.15 11.89
C GLY A 271 -6.22 -10.01 11.50
N PHE A 272 -6.15 -8.86 12.18
CA PHE A 272 -6.94 -7.69 11.81
C PHE A 272 -6.51 -7.16 10.45
N GLY A 273 -7.48 -6.94 9.58
CA GLY A 273 -7.26 -6.47 8.22
C GLY A 273 -8.19 -5.36 7.80
N PHE A 274 -7.76 -4.68 6.74
CA PHE A 274 -8.42 -3.54 6.15
C PHE A 274 -8.11 -3.47 4.66
N VAL A 275 -8.98 -2.81 3.91
CA VAL A 275 -8.80 -2.55 2.48
C VAL A 275 -8.87 -1.05 2.24
N GLU A 276 -7.94 -0.54 1.45
CA GLU A 276 -7.78 0.89 1.19
C GLU A 276 -7.61 1.17 -0.30
N ASP A 277 -8.22 2.25 -0.79
CA ASP A 277 -7.84 2.93 -2.02
C ASP A 277 -6.63 3.82 -1.77
N PHE A 278 -5.50 3.47 -2.36
CA PHE A 278 -4.21 4.14 -2.12
C PHE A 278 -4.09 5.52 -2.76
N TYR A 279 -5.15 6.02 -3.42
CA TYR A 279 -5.31 7.45 -3.67
C TYR A 279 -5.67 8.24 -2.42
N CYS A 280 -6.16 7.60 -1.35
CA CYS A 280 -6.22 8.25 -0.06
C CYS A 280 -4.83 8.71 0.37
N PHE A 281 -4.78 9.86 1.03
CA PHE A 281 -3.58 10.23 1.76
C PHE A 281 -3.39 9.22 2.89
N HIS A 282 -2.21 8.63 2.94
CA HIS A 282 -1.84 7.67 3.94
C HIS A 282 -0.39 7.84 4.36
N LYS A 283 -0.05 7.24 5.50
CA LYS A 283 1.32 7.15 5.99
C LYS A 283 1.45 5.99 6.97
N ALA A 284 2.68 5.54 7.19
CA ALA A 284 3.01 4.89 8.45
C ALA A 284 3.34 5.96 9.49
N THR A 285 3.07 5.70 10.76
CA THR A 285 3.66 6.50 11.85
C THR A 285 5.13 6.10 12.06
N LEU A 286 5.88 6.80 12.89
CA LEU A 286 7.28 6.43 13.13
C LEU A 286 7.36 5.06 13.82
N PRO A 287 8.29 4.17 13.41
CA PRO A 287 8.49 2.90 14.09
C PRO A 287 9.40 3.15 15.28
N VAL A 288 8.80 3.33 16.46
CA VAL A 288 9.54 3.78 17.64
C VAL A 288 10.02 2.60 18.49
N TYR A 289 9.14 1.63 18.80
CA TYR A 289 9.47 0.62 19.82
C TYR A 289 9.18 -0.84 19.45
N ARG A 290 8.27 -1.12 18.51
CA ARG A 290 7.89 -2.50 18.19
C ARG A 290 7.92 -2.78 16.71
N ASP A 291 8.34 -4.00 16.39
CA ASP A 291 8.29 -4.53 15.04
C ASP A 291 6.84 -4.70 14.61
N ARG A 292 6.58 -4.46 13.32
CA ARG A 292 5.30 -4.75 12.70
C ARG A 292 5.48 -5.61 11.47
N LEU A 293 4.80 -6.75 11.45
CA LEU A 293 4.65 -7.57 10.27
C LEU A 293 3.27 -7.36 9.63
N ILE A 294 3.26 -7.10 8.33
CA ILE A 294 2.03 -6.93 7.56
C ILE A 294 2.09 -7.74 6.26
N LEU A 295 0.97 -8.37 5.90
CA LEU A 295 0.73 -8.92 4.57
C LEU A 295 -0.05 -7.88 3.76
N GLU A 296 0.42 -7.61 2.54
CA GLU A 296 -0.24 -6.71 1.60
C GLU A 296 -0.57 -7.47 0.31
N VAL A 297 -1.82 -7.36 -0.17
CA VAL A 297 -2.32 -8.00 -1.40
C VAL A 297 -2.93 -6.91 -2.29
N LYS A 298 -2.31 -6.64 -3.43
CA LYS A 298 -2.61 -5.48 -4.28
C LYS A 298 -3.41 -5.85 -5.53
N PHE A 299 -4.57 -5.23 -5.69
CA PHE A 299 -5.39 -5.32 -6.89
C PHE A 299 -5.44 -3.98 -7.62
N ALA A 300 -5.30 -4.01 -8.94
CA ALA A 300 -5.38 -2.83 -9.80
C ALA A 300 -6.25 -3.12 -11.03
N MET A 301 -6.55 -2.08 -11.81
CA MET A 301 -7.24 -2.21 -13.10
C MET A 301 -6.31 -2.76 -14.18
N ASN A 302 -5.03 -2.38 -14.12
CA ASN A 302 -3.98 -2.70 -15.07
C ASN A 302 -2.70 -3.10 -14.34
N LYS A 303 -1.86 -3.90 -14.99
CA LYS A 303 -0.50 -4.22 -14.52
C LYS A 303 0.52 -3.58 -15.44
N TYR A 304 1.14 -2.53 -14.95
CA TYR A 304 2.28 -1.87 -15.61
C TYR A 304 3.58 -2.59 -15.28
N THR A 305 4.56 -2.50 -16.18
CA THR A 305 5.88 -3.12 -15.97
C THR A 305 6.76 -2.18 -15.15
N VAL A 306 6.93 -2.44 -13.86
CA VAL A 306 7.72 -1.60 -12.91
C VAL A 306 9.12 -2.16 -12.71
#